data_AF-A0A2D6SSZ3-F1
#
_entry.id   AF-A0A2D6SSZ3-F1
#
_cell.length_a   1.000
_cell.length_b   1.000
_cell.length_c   1.000
_cell.angle_alpha   90.00
_cell.angle_beta   90.00
_cell.angle_gamma   90.00
#
_symmetry.space_group_name_H-M   'P 1'
#
loop_
_entity.id
_entity.type
_entity.pdbx_description
1 polymer ?
#
loop_
_entity_poly.entity_id
_entity_poly.type
_entity_poly.pdbx_seq_one_letter_code
_entity_poly.pdbx_strand_id
1 'polypeptide(L)'
;QAIDMKGEEFRRSIYVQVRRSRPLGLLDTFDAPAMAPNCLSRNSSTVATQALMFMNSQFSVDYAGLIAQRVQKSAGADVSAQAKQAWALTYGREPTDEQIASSLAFLTEQAKHYTKNRPAGVKTEPQLLALGSFCQALISSNGFLYVD
;
A
#
# COMPACT_ATOMS: atom_id res chain seq x y z
N GLN A 1 14.64 12.96 -12.43
CA GLN A 1 13.59 12.95 -13.46
C GLN A 1 13.09 11.52 -13.57
N ALA A 2 11.83 11.25 -13.25
CA ALA A 2 11.27 9.90 -13.37
C ALA A 2 11.25 9.51 -14.86
N ILE A 3 11.82 8.36 -15.19
CA ILE A 3 11.90 7.88 -16.57
C ILE A 3 10.53 7.29 -16.91
N ASP A 4 9.94 7.73 -18.02
CA ASP A 4 8.70 7.15 -18.56
C ASP A 4 8.94 5.69 -18.95
N MET A 5 8.20 4.79 -18.30
CA MET A 5 8.31 3.34 -18.45
C MET A 5 7.38 2.78 -19.53
N LYS A 6 6.59 3.61 -20.23
CA LYS A 6 5.71 3.22 -21.35
C LYS A 6 4.79 2.02 -21.04
N GLY A 7 4.26 1.94 -19.82
CA GLY A 7 3.41 0.84 -19.36
C GLY A 7 4.15 -0.31 -18.68
N GLU A 8 5.49 -0.28 -18.63
CA GLU A 8 6.28 -1.26 -17.89
C GLU A 8 6.30 -0.99 -16.37
N GLU A 9 5.78 0.14 -15.89
CA GLU A 9 5.72 0.50 -14.47
C GLU A 9 4.93 -0.51 -13.61
N PHE A 10 4.02 -1.28 -14.22
CA PHE A 10 3.25 -2.32 -13.53
C PHE A 10 3.85 -3.73 -13.65
N ARG A 11 4.98 -3.89 -14.34
CA ARG A 11 5.68 -5.17 -14.41
C ARG A 11 6.38 -5.46 -13.09
N ARG A 12 6.37 -6.74 -12.68
CA ARG A 12 7.22 -7.19 -11.57
C ARG A 12 8.66 -6.83 -11.88
N SER A 13 9.39 -6.32 -10.90
CA SER A 13 10.78 -5.83 -11.05
C SER A 13 11.73 -6.85 -11.68
N ILE A 14 11.48 -8.15 -11.50
CA ILE A 14 12.21 -9.26 -12.15
C ILE A 14 12.18 -9.21 -13.68
N TYR A 15 11.17 -8.55 -14.28
CA TYR A 15 10.99 -8.42 -15.73
C TYR A 15 11.40 -7.05 -16.26
N VAL A 16 11.85 -6.13 -15.40
CA VAL A 16 12.30 -4.80 -15.80
C VAL A 16 13.80 -4.85 -16.09
N GLN A 17 14.22 -4.29 -17.21
CA GLN A 17 15.64 -4.20 -17.54
C GLN A 17 16.35 -3.25 -16.58
N VAL A 18 17.16 -3.80 -15.66
CA VAL A 18 18.01 -3.01 -14.74
C VAL A 18 19.39 -2.83 -15.35
N ARG A 19 19.89 -1.60 -15.40
CA ARG A 19 21.29 -1.28 -15.78
C ARG A 19 22.06 -0.85 -14.54
N ARG A 20 23.32 -1.27 -14.41
CA ARG A 20 24.20 -0.91 -13.28
C ARG A 20 24.34 0.61 -13.08
N SER A 21 24.22 1.40 -14.14
CA SER A 21 24.31 2.86 -14.12
C SER A 21 22.97 3.58 -13.92
N ARG A 22 21.85 2.85 -13.85
CA ARG A 22 20.48 3.38 -13.71
C ARG A 22 19.64 2.43 -12.87
N PRO A 23 19.84 2.40 -11.54
CA PRO A 23 19.03 1.59 -10.64
C PRO A 23 17.58 2.12 -10.57
N LEU A 24 16.65 1.24 -10.22
CA LEU A 24 15.25 1.62 -9.99
C LEU A 24 15.14 2.30 -8.62
N GLY A 25 14.72 3.58 -8.59
CA GLY A 25 14.70 4.39 -7.36
C GLY A 25 13.85 3.79 -6.23
N LEU A 26 12.80 3.02 -6.55
CA LEU A 26 12.03 2.29 -5.54
C LEU A 26 12.89 1.23 -4.85
N LEU A 27 13.65 0.43 -5.61
CA LEU A 27 14.47 -0.65 -5.06
C LEU A 27 15.65 -0.12 -4.23
N ASP A 28 16.18 1.04 -4.60
CA ASP A 28 17.23 1.73 -3.83
C ASP A 28 16.74 2.08 -2.41
N THR A 29 15.46 2.41 -2.26
CA THR A 29 14.83 2.68 -0.95
C THR A 29 14.71 1.41 -0.10
N PHE A 30 14.69 0.23 -0.72
CA PHE A 30 14.58 -1.09 -0.06
C PHE A 30 15.93 -1.81 0.07
N ASP A 31 17.03 -1.05 0.18
CA ASP A 31 18.39 -1.58 0.34
C ASP A 31 18.76 -2.59 -0.76
N ALA A 32 18.51 -2.23 -2.04
CA ALA A 32 18.97 -3.04 -3.15
C ALA A 32 20.48 -3.35 -3.02
N PRO A 33 20.91 -4.61 -3.25
CA PRO A 33 22.28 -5.01 -3.02
C PRO A 33 23.24 -4.23 -3.93
N ALA A 34 24.31 -3.70 -3.33
CA ALA A 34 25.38 -3.09 -4.09
C ALA A 34 26.12 -4.17 -4.91
N MET A 35 26.26 -3.92 -6.21
CA MET A 35 26.89 -4.85 -7.16
C MET A 35 28.39 -4.57 -7.35
N ALA A 36 28.98 -3.63 -6.59
CA ALA A 36 30.39 -3.25 -6.67
C ALA A 36 30.90 -2.63 -5.35
N PRO A 37 31.72 -3.35 -4.56
CA PRO A 37 31.98 -4.79 -4.65
C PRO A 37 30.68 -5.59 -4.40
N ASN A 38 30.64 -6.85 -4.87
CA ASN A 38 29.46 -7.70 -4.66
C ASN A 38 29.16 -7.85 -3.16
N CYS A 39 27.97 -7.44 -2.72
CA CYS A 39 27.47 -7.77 -1.39
C CYS A 39 27.23 -9.29 -1.28
N LEU A 40 27.92 -9.96 -0.36
CA LEU A 40 27.75 -11.40 -0.08
C LEU A 40 26.69 -11.69 1.00
N SER A 41 26.26 -10.66 1.73
CA SER A 41 25.26 -10.76 2.79
C SER A 41 24.32 -9.56 2.74
N ARG A 42 23.03 -9.81 2.99
CA ARG A 42 22.02 -8.76 3.07
C ARG A 42 22.04 -8.18 4.48
N ASN A 43 22.30 -6.88 4.61
CA ASN A 43 22.10 -6.20 5.88
C ASN A 43 20.60 -6.19 6.20
N SER A 44 20.22 -6.69 7.37
CA SER A 44 18.89 -6.45 7.92
C SER A 44 18.88 -5.03 8.43
N SER A 45 18.09 -4.17 7.78
CA SER A 45 17.99 -2.76 8.14
C SER A 45 16.52 -2.44 8.35
N THR A 46 16.17 -2.02 9.57
CA THR A 46 14.86 -1.48 9.90
C THR A 46 14.90 0.04 9.71
N VAL A 47 15.20 0.51 8.49
CA VAL A 47 15.36 1.94 8.26
C VAL A 47 13.99 2.61 8.27
N ALA A 48 13.80 3.56 9.19
CA ALA A 48 12.57 4.32 9.35
C ALA A 48 12.08 5.02 8.06
N THR A 49 12.97 5.27 7.10
CA THR A 49 12.65 5.87 5.79
C THR A 49 11.75 4.98 4.93
N GLN A 50 11.82 3.66 5.06
CA GLN A 50 10.95 2.73 4.33
C GLN A 50 9.50 2.84 4.81
N ALA A 51 9.27 2.91 6.12
CA ALA A 51 7.95 3.16 6.69
C ALA A 51 7.41 4.57 6.33
N LEU A 52 8.30 5.57 6.27
CA LEU A 52 7.95 6.93 5.87
C LEU A 52 7.51 7.01 4.40
N MET A 53 8.13 6.20 3.52
CA MET A 53 7.75 6.09 2.11
C MET A 53 6.33 5.52 1.96
N PHE A 54 5.96 4.52 2.75
CA PHE A 54 4.59 3.98 2.72
C PHE A 54 3.53 4.98 3.21
N MET A 55 3.89 5.82 4.18
CA MET A 55 2.99 6.88 4.68
C MET A 55 2.89 8.09 3.75
N ASN A 56 3.94 8.45 3.00
CA ASN A 56 4.02 9.74 2.30
C ASN A 56 4.21 9.65 0.78
N SER A 57 4.42 8.46 0.20
CA SER A 57 4.60 8.36 -1.25
C SER A 57 3.27 8.29 -2.00
N GLN A 58 3.19 9.03 -3.11
CA GLN A 58 2.03 8.96 -4.03
C GLN A 58 1.81 7.53 -4.54
N PHE A 59 2.90 6.77 -4.74
CA PHE A 59 2.85 5.36 -5.12
C PHE A 59 2.02 4.53 -4.13
N SER A 60 2.26 4.66 -2.83
CA SER A 60 1.51 3.91 -1.82
C SER A 60 0.03 4.31 -1.77
N VAL A 61 -0.27 5.60 -1.96
CA VAL A 61 -1.66 6.10 -2.04
C VAL A 61 -2.37 5.54 -3.27
N ASP A 62 -1.71 5.52 -4.44
CA ASP A 62 -2.28 5.01 -5.68
C ASP A 62 -2.59 3.51 -5.56
N TYR A 63 -1.64 2.72 -5.04
CA TYR A 63 -1.84 1.29 -4.83
C TYR A 63 -2.90 0.99 -3.76
N ALA A 64 -2.96 1.77 -2.68
CA ALA A 64 -4.03 1.65 -1.69
C ALA A 64 -5.41 1.89 -2.33
N GLY A 65 -5.51 2.88 -3.24
CA GLY A 65 -6.71 3.12 -4.03
C GLY A 65 -7.08 1.93 -4.94
N LEU A 66 -6.10 1.31 -5.58
CA LEU A 66 -6.32 0.10 -6.40
C LEU A 66 -6.77 -1.11 -5.57
N ILE A 67 -6.21 -1.29 -4.37
CA ILE A 67 -6.63 -2.33 -3.43
C ILE A 67 -8.09 -2.07 -3.01
N ALA A 68 -8.44 -0.84 -2.66
CA ALA A 68 -9.81 -0.48 -2.28
C ALA A 68 -10.82 -0.75 -3.40
N GLN A 69 -10.50 -0.41 -4.66
CA GLN A 69 -11.35 -0.74 -5.80
C GLN A 69 -11.52 -2.25 -5.98
N ARG A 70 -10.43 -3.02 -5.80
CA ARG A 70 -10.48 -4.49 -5.87
C ARG A 70 -11.37 -5.06 -4.77
N VAL A 71 -11.24 -4.56 -3.54
CA VAL A 71 -12.07 -4.95 -2.38
C VAL A 71 -13.54 -4.67 -2.65
N GLN A 72 -13.88 -3.46 -3.09
CA GLN A 72 -15.26 -3.07 -3.42
C GLN A 72 -15.85 -3.99 -4.51
N LYS A 73 -15.06 -4.31 -5.55
CA LYS A 73 -15.49 -5.22 -6.62
C LYS A 73 -15.74 -6.65 -6.13
N SER A 74 -14.95 -7.15 -5.18
CA SER A 74 -15.08 -8.53 -4.68
C SER A 74 -16.10 -8.69 -3.55
N ALA A 75 -16.20 -7.71 -2.64
CA ALA A 75 -17.01 -7.79 -1.43
C ALA A 75 -18.33 -7.01 -1.53
N GLY A 76 -18.54 -6.25 -2.61
CA GLY A 76 -19.75 -5.44 -2.80
C GLY A 76 -19.81 -4.27 -1.83
N ALA A 77 -21.00 -3.99 -1.29
CA ALA A 77 -21.28 -2.84 -0.42
C ALA A 77 -21.23 -3.14 1.09
N ASP A 78 -21.04 -4.39 1.50
CA ASP A 78 -20.95 -4.76 2.92
C ASP A 78 -19.59 -4.35 3.48
N VAL A 79 -19.59 -3.38 4.40
CA VAL A 79 -18.38 -2.83 5.04
C VAL A 79 -17.62 -3.89 5.84
N SER A 80 -18.32 -4.86 6.46
CA SER A 80 -17.68 -5.94 7.21
C SER A 80 -16.97 -6.91 6.27
N ALA A 81 -17.63 -7.29 5.18
CA ALA A 81 -17.01 -8.11 4.13
C ALA A 81 -15.82 -7.38 3.47
N GLN A 82 -15.94 -6.06 3.23
CA GLN A 82 -14.85 -5.24 2.70
C GLN A 82 -13.65 -5.21 3.66
N ALA A 83 -13.87 -5.03 4.96
CA ALA A 83 -12.80 -5.02 5.96
C ALA A 83 -12.05 -6.37 5.97
N LYS A 84 -12.77 -7.50 6.06
CA LYS A 84 -12.17 -8.85 6.00
C LYS A 84 -11.37 -9.07 4.74
N GLN A 85 -11.93 -8.69 3.59
CA GLN A 85 -11.28 -8.85 2.31
C GLN A 85 -10.00 -7.99 2.18
N ALA A 86 -10.01 -6.77 2.71
CA ALA A 86 -8.82 -5.92 2.74
C ALA A 86 -7.71 -6.54 3.61
N TRP A 87 -8.05 -7.13 4.76
CA TRP A 87 -7.11 -7.89 5.59
C TRP A 87 -6.53 -9.09 4.86
N ALA A 88 -7.38 -9.91 4.24
CA ALA A 88 -6.96 -11.09 3.49
C ALA A 88 -6.04 -10.72 2.30
N LEU A 89 -6.36 -9.65 1.58
CA LEU A 89 -5.52 -9.19 0.45
C LEU A 89 -4.18 -8.60 0.89
N THR A 90 -4.11 -8.03 2.10
CA THR A 90 -2.90 -7.35 2.59
C THR A 90 -1.97 -8.30 3.34
N TYR A 91 -2.51 -9.12 4.24
CA TYR A 91 -1.71 -10.01 5.10
C TYR A 91 -1.84 -11.50 4.79
N GLY A 92 -2.73 -11.89 3.86
CA GLY A 92 -2.95 -13.30 3.53
C GLY A 92 -3.61 -14.13 4.63
N ARG A 93 -4.26 -13.48 5.62
CA ARG A 93 -4.94 -14.14 6.74
C ARG A 93 -6.23 -13.41 7.12
N GLU A 94 -7.12 -14.15 7.79
CA GLU A 94 -8.32 -13.57 8.38
C GLU A 94 -7.96 -12.73 9.63
N PRO A 95 -8.60 -11.56 9.81
CA PRO A 95 -8.44 -10.74 11.01
C PRO A 95 -9.15 -11.34 12.24
N THR A 96 -8.67 -11.00 13.44
CA THR A 96 -9.37 -11.32 14.70
C THR A 96 -10.62 -10.46 14.87
N ASP A 97 -11.50 -10.85 15.81
CA ASP A 97 -12.72 -10.11 16.10
C ASP A 97 -12.42 -8.67 16.58
N GLU A 98 -11.37 -8.47 17.38
CA GLU A 98 -10.93 -7.14 17.83
C GLU A 98 -10.42 -6.28 16.66
N GLN A 99 -9.68 -6.91 15.73
CA GLN A 99 -9.17 -6.23 14.54
C GLN A 99 -10.31 -5.82 13.62
N ILE A 100 -11.32 -6.66 13.43
CA ILE A 100 -12.53 -6.31 12.67
C ILE A 100 -13.31 -5.20 13.33
N ALA A 101 -13.54 -5.26 14.64
CA ALA A 101 -14.24 -4.21 15.37
C ALA A 101 -13.54 -2.85 15.18
N SER A 102 -12.20 -2.83 15.32
CA SER A 102 -11.38 -1.63 15.12
C SER A 102 -11.42 -1.13 13.67
N SER A 103 -11.38 -2.05 12.70
CA SER A 103 -11.46 -1.74 11.26
C SER A 103 -12.80 -1.10 10.88
N LEU A 104 -13.90 -1.64 11.41
CA LEU A 104 -15.25 -1.12 11.18
C LEU A 104 -15.45 0.26 11.81
N ALA A 105 -14.92 0.48 13.01
CA ALA A 105 -14.94 1.80 13.66
C ALA A 105 -14.18 2.83 12.81
N PHE A 106 -12.97 2.50 12.35
CA PHE A 106 -12.17 3.35 11.48
C PHE A 106 -12.88 3.69 10.17
N LEU A 107 -13.38 2.69 9.44
CA LEU A 107 -14.08 2.89 8.16
C LEU A 107 -15.30 3.81 8.32
N THR A 108 -16.04 3.63 9.42
CA THR A 108 -17.22 4.45 9.72
C THR A 108 -16.84 5.91 10.02
N GLU A 109 -15.82 6.13 10.84
CA GLU A 109 -15.33 7.46 11.17
C GLU A 109 -14.77 8.17 9.94
N GLN A 110 -13.97 7.47 9.15
CA GLN A 110 -13.35 8.02 7.95
C GLN A 110 -14.37 8.36 6.86
N ALA A 111 -15.41 7.52 6.68
CA ALA A 111 -16.50 7.82 5.75
C ALA A 111 -17.29 9.07 6.19
N LYS A 112 -17.54 9.24 7.50
CA LYS A 112 -18.16 10.45 8.05
C LYS A 112 -17.28 11.68 7.81
N HIS A 113 -15.98 11.56 8.00
CA HIS A 113 -15.02 12.63 7.73
C HIS A 113 -15.07 13.06 6.26
N TYR A 114 -14.98 12.11 5.32
CA TYR A 114 -15.04 12.43 3.88
C TYR A 114 -16.40 12.89 3.38
N THR A 115 -17.48 12.59 4.11
CA THR A 115 -18.81 13.16 3.82
C THR A 115 -18.84 14.66 4.12
N LYS A 116 -18.09 15.13 5.13
CA LYS A 116 -18.03 16.55 5.55
C LYS A 116 -16.90 17.32 4.87
N ASN A 117 -15.72 16.71 4.78
CA ASN A 117 -14.45 17.35 4.38
C ASN A 117 -13.91 16.74 3.09
N ARG A 118 -14.76 16.65 2.07
CA ARG A 118 -14.36 16.04 0.79
C ARG A 118 -13.37 16.95 0.05
N PRO A 119 -12.23 16.43 -0.43
CA PRO A 119 -11.31 17.22 -1.25
C PRO A 119 -12.02 17.73 -2.51
N ALA A 120 -11.84 19.02 -2.82
CA ALA A 120 -12.44 19.64 -3.99
C ALA A 120 -11.96 18.95 -5.28
N GLY A 121 -12.89 18.60 -6.17
CA GLY A 121 -12.58 17.96 -7.46
C GLY A 121 -12.57 16.42 -7.47
N VAL A 122 -12.64 15.76 -6.30
CA VAL A 122 -12.65 14.28 -6.24
C VAL A 122 -14.07 13.74 -6.37
N LYS A 123 -14.38 13.02 -7.46
CA LYS A 123 -15.71 12.42 -7.75
C LYS A 123 -15.95 11.06 -7.09
N THR A 124 -14.93 10.45 -6.50
CA THR A 124 -14.99 9.16 -5.79
C THR A 124 -15.91 9.17 -4.58
N GLU A 125 -16.72 8.12 -4.40
CA GLU A 125 -17.62 7.99 -3.25
C GLU A 125 -16.87 8.08 -1.90
N PRO A 126 -17.45 8.70 -0.86
CA PRO A 126 -16.81 8.83 0.46
C PRO A 126 -16.41 7.48 1.08
N GLN A 127 -17.22 6.44 0.85
CA GLN A 127 -16.97 5.08 1.33
C GLN A 127 -15.74 4.49 0.66
N LEU A 128 -15.57 4.70 -0.65
CA LEU A 128 -14.40 4.22 -1.39
C LEU A 128 -13.13 5.01 -1.02
N LEU A 129 -13.25 6.30 -0.72
CA LEU A 129 -12.14 7.10 -0.17
C LEU A 129 -11.72 6.60 1.22
N ALA A 130 -12.68 6.32 2.10
CA ALA A 130 -12.42 5.75 3.41
C ALA A 130 -11.74 4.38 3.31
N LEU A 131 -12.19 3.53 2.38
CA LEU A 131 -11.57 2.24 2.10
C LEU A 131 -10.15 2.38 1.57
N GLY A 132 -9.88 3.39 0.72
CA GLY A 132 -8.53 3.74 0.26
C GLY A 132 -7.60 4.10 1.42
N SER A 133 -8.05 4.98 2.33
CA SER A 133 -7.27 5.33 3.54
C SER A 133 -7.04 4.12 4.44
N PHE A 134 -8.03 3.25 4.57
CA PHE A 134 -7.89 2.01 5.34
C PHE A 134 -6.85 1.08 4.72
N CYS A 135 -6.90 0.84 3.41
CA CYS A 135 -5.89 0.05 2.71
C CYS A 135 -4.49 0.65 2.84
N GLN A 136 -4.36 1.98 2.79
CA GLN A 136 -3.10 2.68 3.02
C GLN A 136 -2.56 2.41 4.43
N ALA A 137 -3.43 2.48 5.45
CA ALA A 137 -3.07 2.20 6.83
C ALA A 137 -2.59 0.75 7.02
N LEU A 138 -3.24 -0.23 6.36
CA LEU A 138 -2.82 -1.64 6.44
C LEU A 138 -1.44 -1.86 5.81
N ILE A 139 -1.19 -1.35 4.60
CA ILE A 139 0.11 -1.52 3.93
C ILE A 139 1.25 -0.72 4.58
N SER A 140 0.90 0.28 5.41
CA SER A 140 1.86 1.08 6.17
C SER A 140 2.08 0.54 7.59
N SER A 141 1.39 -0.53 7.99
CA SER A 141 1.46 -1.07 9.34
C SER A 141 2.72 -1.93 9.54
N ASN A 142 3.16 -2.05 10.80
CA ASN A 142 4.30 -2.89 11.14
C ASN A 142 4.10 -4.36 10.73
N GLY A 143 2.88 -4.89 10.86
CA GLY A 143 2.58 -6.27 10.49
C GLY A 143 2.63 -6.55 8.99
N PHE A 144 2.71 -5.50 8.15
CA PHE A 144 2.93 -5.62 6.70
C PHE A 144 4.41 -5.45 6.35
N LEU A 145 5.10 -4.55 7.08
CA LEU A 145 6.51 -4.23 6.82
C LEU A 145 7.48 -5.28 7.37
N TYR A 146 7.11 -5.96 8.46
CA TYR A 146 7.96 -6.91 9.15
C TYR A 146 7.28 -8.27 9.28
N VAL A 147 8.03 -9.32 9.02
CA VAL A 147 7.67 -10.71 9.35
C VAL A 147 8.32 -10.98 10.70
N ASP A 148 7.52 -11.04 11.77
CA ASP A 148 7.97 -11.55 13.08
C ASP A 148 8.16 -13.07 13.04
#